data_AF-A0A9E2YUG9-F1
#
_entry.id   AF-A0A9E2YUG9-F1
#
_cell.length_a   1.000
_cell.length_b   1.000
_cell.length_c   1.000
_cell.angle_alpha   90.00
_cell.angle_beta   90.00
_cell.angle_gamma   90.00
#
_symmetry.space_group_name_H-M   'P 1'
#
loop_
_entity.id
_entity.type
_entity.pdbx_description
1 polymer ?
#
loop_
_entity_poly.entity_id
_entity_poly.type
_entity_poly.pdbx_seq_one_letter_code
_entity_poly.pdbx_strand_id
1 'polypeptide(L)'
;MFYRKLLRITCFLSLPCTAQTIDFAAQVQPILQAKCGACHGGDKRSGGFTIREYHEMLKGGRSGASLVPGDSKQSLLIERVNGSRQPQMPLGGAPLSAAEVAVIATWVDEGARLTPGSAAAKMPWVAKLQLTAPAPPESQYSHPVDRFLDRYFAARGETMPALVSDAVFARRVYLDAWGLLPSPEDLDRFVGDTSPHKREQLVDRLLSSNRNYAEHWMSFWNDLLRNDGGDNYHGGRKSITPWLYQALENNEPYDRFVAELLNPVVSPS
;
A
#
# COMPACT_ATOMS: atom_id res chain seq x y z
N MET A 1 55.33 -59.75 -40.00
CA MET A 1 54.47 -60.01 -38.83
C MET A 1 53.85 -58.70 -38.38
N PHE A 2 52.53 -58.57 -38.52
CA PHE A 2 51.73 -57.38 -38.27
C PHE A 2 51.30 -57.31 -36.79
N TYR A 3 51.41 -56.16 -36.13
CA TYR A 3 50.63 -55.87 -34.92
C TYR A 3 50.06 -54.44 -34.98
N ARG A 4 48.77 -54.35 -35.30
CA ARG A 4 47.95 -53.13 -35.24
C ARG A 4 47.56 -52.88 -33.77
N LYS A 5 47.97 -51.76 -33.19
CA LYS A 5 47.44 -51.24 -31.91
C LYS A 5 46.02 -50.73 -32.14
N LEU A 6 45.01 -51.38 -31.53
CA LEU A 6 43.66 -50.83 -31.42
C LEU A 6 43.62 -49.78 -30.30
N LEU A 7 43.33 -48.53 -30.67
CA LEU A 7 43.00 -47.45 -29.74
C LEU A 7 41.50 -47.56 -29.40
N ARG A 8 41.16 -47.92 -28.16
CA ARG A 8 39.77 -47.87 -27.67
C ARG A 8 39.46 -46.44 -27.23
N ILE A 9 38.66 -45.72 -28.02
CA ILE A 9 38.07 -44.44 -27.63
C ILE A 9 36.79 -44.75 -26.86
N THR A 10 36.84 -44.58 -25.54
CA THR A 10 35.66 -44.69 -24.67
C THR A 10 34.90 -43.38 -24.74
N CYS A 11 33.80 -43.35 -25.49
CA CYS A 11 32.90 -42.21 -25.56
C CYS A 11 32.01 -42.21 -24.31
N PHE A 12 32.24 -41.27 -23.38
CA PHE A 12 31.32 -41.04 -22.26
C PHE A 12 30.08 -40.33 -22.79
N LEU A 13 28.96 -41.05 -22.94
CA LEU A 13 27.65 -40.45 -23.11
C LEU A 13 27.29 -39.71 -21.82
N SER A 14 27.39 -38.39 -21.84
CA SER A 14 26.77 -37.52 -20.83
C SER A 14 25.26 -37.55 -21.02
N LEU A 15 24.53 -38.26 -20.15
CA LEU A 15 23.08 -38.13 -20.07
C LEU A 15 22.72 -36.68 -19.68
N PRO A 16 21.86 -35.98 -20.45
CA PRO A 16 21.30 -34.72 -19.99
C PRO A 16 20.52 -34.97 -18.70
N CYS A 17 20.98 -34.35 -17.61
CA CYS A 17 20.21 -34.21 -16.39
C CYS A 17 19.04 -33.30 -16.73
N THR A 18 17.86 -33.88 -17.00
CA THR A 18 16.61 -33.11 -16.99
C THR A 18 16.45 -32.56 -15.59
N ALA A 19 16.72 -31.27 -15.42
CA ALA A 19 16.42 -30.56 -14.17
C ALA A 19 14.93 -30.74 -13.89
N GLN A 20 14.62 -31.52 -12.86
CA GLN A 20 13.26 -31.75 -12.43
C GLN A 20 12.73 -30.44 -11.83
N THR A 21 11.62 -29.94 -12.37
CA THR A 21 10.95 -28.75 -11.86
C THR A 21 10.50 -28.97 -10.43
N ILE A 22 10.56 -27.91 -9.61
CA ILE A 22 10.25 -28.00 -8.18
C ILE A 22 8.75 -28.22 -7.99
N ASP A 23 8.39 -29.27 -7.26
CA ASP A 23 7.02 -29.51 -6.85
C ASP A 23 6.74 -28.78 -5.53
N PHE A 24 5.76 -27.87 -5.54
CA PHE A 24 5.38 -27.10 -4.37
C PHE A 24 4.98 -28.00 -3.19
N ALA A 25 4.13 -29.01 -3.42
CA ALA A 25 3.61 -29.85 -2.35
C ALA A 25 4.69 -30.77 -1.77
N ALA A 26 5.60 -31.27 -2.62
CA ALA A 26 6.63 -32.21 -2.18
C ALA A 26 7.86 -31.51 -1.56
N GLN A 27 8.23 -30.31 -2.05
CA GLN A 27 9.53 -29.70 -1.72
C GLN A 27 9.41 -28.35 -1.00
N VAL A 28 8.42 -27.52 -1.32
CA VAL A 28 8.31 -26.16 -0.76
C VAL A 28 7.41 -26.14 0.47
N GLN A 29 6.22 -26.73 0.37
CA GLN A 29 5.21 -26.74 1.43
C GLN A 29 5.74 -27.34 2.76
N PRO A 30 6.52 -28.43 2.78
CA PRO A 30 7.06 -28.96 4.03
C PRO A 30 8.02 -27.99 4.73
N ILE A 31 8.85 -27.26 3.96
CA ILE A 31 9.76 -26.25 4.49
C ILE A 31 8.95 -25.10 5.12
N LEU A 32 7.95 -24.60 4.40
CA LEU A 32 7.09 -23.51 4.89
C LEU A 32 6.32 -23.92 6.14
N GLN A 33 5.74 -25.12 6.18
CA GLN A 33 5.02 -25.61 7.35
C GLN A 33 5.94 -25.73 8.57
N ALA A 34 7.14 -26.28 8.40
CA ALA A 34 8.10 -26.46 9.48
C ALA A 34 8.66 -25.14 10.03
N LYS A 35 8.95 -24.17 9.15
CA LYS A 35 9.66 -22.93 9.53
C LYS A 35 8.73 -21.75 9.79
N CYS A 36 7.56 -21.72 9.15
CA CYS A 36 6.68 -20.54 9.14
C CYS A 36 5.29 -20.82 9.77
N GLY A 37 4.89 -22.10 9.89
CA GLY A 37 3.55 -22.50 10.32
C GLY A 37 3.14 -21.98 11.70
N ALA A 38 4.08 -21.87 12.64
CA ALA A 38 3.80 -21.41 14.01
C ALA A 38 3.21 -19.98 14.07
N CYS A 39 3.57 -19.10 13.12
CA CYS A 39 3.14 -17.70 13.09
C CYS A 39 2.28 -17.32 11.88
N HIS A 40 2.22 -18.17 10.85
CA HIS A 40 1.52 -17.91 9.58
C HIS A 40 0.55 -19.02 9.14
N GLY A 41 0.42 -20.11 9.91
CA GLY A 41 -0.39 -21.28 9.55
C GLY A 41 -1.77 -21.39 10.21
N GLY A 42 -2.10 -20.55 11.20
CA GLY A 42 -3.36 -20.58 11.95
C GLY A 42 -4.11 -19.23 11.94
N ASP A 43 -4.92 -18.98 12.97
CA ASP A 43 -5.60 -17.67 13.16
C ASP A 43 -4.60 -16.53 13.41
N LYS A 44 -3.43 -16.89 13.95
CA LYS A 44 -2.29 -15.98 14.03
C LYS A 44 -1.71 -15.80 12.62
N ARG A 45 -1.88 -14.60 12.07
CA ARG A 45 -1.33 -14.14 10.79
C ARG A 45 -0.42 -12.95 11.01
N SER A 46 0.82 -13.21 11.43
CA SER A 46 1.81 -12.14 11.62
C SER A 46 1.94 -11.34 10.32
N GLY A 47 1.83 -10.01 10.42
CA GLY A 47 1.87 -9.14 9.25
C GLY A 47 0.72 -9.34 8.25
N GLY A 48 -0.36 -10.06 8.61
CA GLY A 48 -1.46 -10.39 7.71
C GLY A 48 -1.12 -11.44 6.64
N PHE A 49 0.09 -12.01 6.66
CA PHE A 49 0.54 -13.03 5.70
C PHE A 49 0.20 -14.44 6.21
N THR A 50 -0.20 -15.34 5.30
CA THR A 50 -0.51 -16.74 5.62
C THR A 50 0.11 -17.70 4.62
N ILE A 51 0.49 -18.89 5.10
CA ILE A 51 0.98 -20.01 4.27
C ILE A 51 -0.04 -21.15 4.15
N ARG A 52 -1.23 -21.00 4.75
CA ARG A 52 -2.21 -22.10 4.88
C ARG A 52 -2.67 -22.60 3.51
N GLU A 53 -3.02 -21.65 2.66
CA GLU A 53 -3.50 -21.91 1.32
C GLU A 53 -2.56 -21.23 0.32
N TYR A 54 -2.18 -21.96 -0.73
CA TYR A 54 -1.30 -21.45 -1.78
C TYR A 54 -1.80 -20.13 -2.37
N HIS A 55 -3.10 -20.02 -2.67
CA HIS A 55 -3.67 -18.82 -3.28
C HIS A 55 -3.71 -17.61 -2.32
N GLU A 56 -3.91 -17.83 -1.02
CA GLU A 56 -3.85 -16.77 -0.01
C GLU A 56 -2.41 -16.32 0.23
N MET A 57 -1.44 -17.24 0.15
CA MET A 57 -0.02 -16.91 0.25
C MET A 57 0.40 -15.96 -0.89
N LEU A 58 -0.13 -16.14 -2.09
CA LEU A 58 0.09 -15.23 -3.23
C LEU A 58 -0.50 -13.83 -3.02
N LYS A 59 -1.50 -13.65 -2.15
CA LYS A 59 -2.04 -12.31 -1.85
C LYS A 59 -1.08 -11.45 -1.05
N GLY A 60 -0.10 -12.06 -0.38
CA GLY A 60 0.84 -11.35 0.47
C GLY A 60 0.22 -10.92 1.80
N GLY A 61 0.76 -9.85 2.39
CA GLY A 61 0.30 -9.33 3.69
C GLY A 61 0.35 -7.81 3.72
N ARG A 62 0.34 -7.23 4.94
CA ARG A 62 0.43 -5.77 5.15
C ARG A 62 1.70 -5.14 4.57
N SER A 63 2.76 -5.94 4.35
CA SER A 63 3.99 -5.49 3.70
C SER A 63 3.97 -5.58 2.16
N GLY A 64 2.82 -5.89 1.57
CA GLY A 64 2.64 -6.05 0.13
C GLY A 64 2.73 -7.49 -0.33
N ALA A 65 3.00 -7.66 -1.63
CA ALA A 65 3.18 -8.97 -2.27
C ALA A 65 4.28 -9.78 -1.58
N SER A 66 4.01 -11.04 -1.29
CA SER A 66 4.99 -11.96 -0.68
C SER A 66 6.05 -12.41 -1.69
N LEU A 67 5.68 -12.58 -2.95
CA LEU A 67 6.56 -13.08 -4.00
C LEU A 67 6.22 -12.48 -5.36
N VAL A 68 7.19 -12.55 -6.27
CA VAL A 68 7.09 -12.15 -7.68
C VAL A 68 7.39 -13.41 -8.51
N PRO A 69 6.38 -14.08 -9.08
CA PRO A 69 6.60 -15.27 -9.88
C PRO A 69 7.54 -14.98 -11.05
N GLY A 70 8.63 -15.72 -11.15
CA GLY A 70 9.71 -15.52 -12.13
C GLY A 70 10.86 -14.62 -11.67
N ASP A 71 10.78 -14.02 -10.48
CA ASP A 71 11.85 -13.18 -9.92
C ASP A 71 11.99 -13.36 -8.40
N SER A 72 12.80 -14.35 -8.00
CA SER A 72 13.13 -14.61 -6.61
C SER A 72 13.88 -13.46 -5.94
N LYS A 73 14.62 -12.64 -6.71
CA LYS A 73 15.41 -11.52 -6.17
C LYS A 73 14.54 -10.35 -5.73
N GLN A 74 13.41 -10.12 -6.40
CA GLN A 74 12.43 -9.10 -6.01
C GLN A 74 11.32 -9.65 -5.08
N SER A 75 11.42 -10.91 -4.68
CA SER A 75 10.41 -11.55 -3.85
C SER A 75 10.67 -11.32 -2.36
N LEU A 76 9.75 -10.61 -1.69
CA LEU A 76 9.83 -10.27 -0.27
C LEU A 76 10.05 -11.52 0.62
N LEU A 77 9.42 -12.64 0.30
CA LEU A 77 9.58 -13.91 1.00
C LEU A 77 11.06 -14.32 1.03
N ILE A 78 11.75 -14.22 -0.11
CA ILE A 78 13.17 -14.58 -0.25
C ILE A 78 14.05 -13.59 0.53
N GLU A 79 13.81 -12.29 0.38
CA GLU A 79 14.54 -11.24 1.13
C GLU A 79 14.46 -11.43 2.64
N ARG A 80 13.30 -11.89 3.13
CA ARG A 80 13.07 -12.14 4.57
C ARG A 80 13.75 -13.40 5.07
N VAL A 81 13.73 -14.50 4.31
CA VAL A 81 14.34 -15.76 4.76
C VAL A 81 15.85 -15.78 4.62
N ASN A 82 16.41 -15.06 3.64
CA ASN A 82 17.86 -14.94 3.46
C ASN A 82 18.50 -13.82 4.31
N GLY A 83 17.67 -12.99 4.96
CA GLY A 83 18.12 -11.93 5.86
C GLY A 83 18.54 -10.62 5.19
N SER A 84 18.37 -10.47 3.87
CA SER A 84 18.63 -9.21 3.17
C SER A 84 17.66 -8.10 3.56
N ARG A 85 16.50 -8.46 4.15
CA ARG A 85 15.52 -7.52 4.68
C ARG A 85 15.08 -7.85 6.10
N GLN A 86 15.10 -6.84 6.97
CA GLN A 86 14.79 -6.99 8.40
C GLN A 86 13.34 -6.64 8.76
N PRO A 87 12.73 -7.30 9.79
CA PRO A 87 13.25 -8.49 10.46
C PRO A 87 13.37 -9.72 9.53
N GLN A 88 14.45 -10.49 9.74
CA GLN A 88 14.66 -11.81 9.13
C GLN A 88 13.62 -12.82 9.65
N MET A 89 13.22 -13.75 8.79
CA MET A 89 12.30 -14.85 9.11
C MET A 89 13.01 -16.21 9.09
N PRO A 90 12.65 -17.13 10.00
CA PRO A 90 11.65 -17.00 11.07
C PRO A 90 12.12 -16.07 12.20
N LEU A 91 11.25 -15.17 12.67
CA LEU A 91 11.59 -14.22 13.72
C LEU A 91 11.89 -14.93 15.04
N GLY A 92 13.12 -14.76 15.55
CA GLY A 92 13.57 -15.42 16.79
C GLY A 92 13.73 -16.94 16.67
N GLY A 93 13.61 -17.50 15.46
CA GLY A 93 13.83 -18.91 15.16
C GLY A 93 15.14 -19.17 14.43
N ALA A 94 15.47 -20.44 14.22
CA ALA A 94 16.62 -20.82 13.42
C ALA A 94 16.41 -20.40 11.95
N PRO A 95 17.40 -19.75 11.30
CA PRO A 95 17.34 -19.44 9.88
C PRO A 95 17.11 -20.69 9.02
N LEU A 96 16.57 -20.49 7.82
CA LEU A 96 16.57 -21.52 6.80
C LEU A 96 18.01 -21.79 6.36
N SER A 97 18.32 -23.04 6.08
CA SER A 97 19.58 -23.42 5.44
C SER A 97 19.66 -22.87 4.01
N ALA A 98 20.87 -22.71 3.49
CA ALA A 98 21.07 -22.26 2.11
C ALA A 98 20.37 -23.15 1.08
N ALA A 99 20.29 -24.47 1.34
CA ALA A 99 19.59 -25.41 0.48
C ALA A 99 18.06 -25.20 0.51
N GLU A 100 17.46 -24.98 1.68
CA GLU A 100 16.03 -24.68 1.80
C GLU A 100 15.67 -23.37 1.10
N VAL A 101 16.50 -22.32 1.28
CA VAL A 101 16.31 -21.04 0.57
C VAL A 101 16.40 -21.23 -0.94
N ALA A 102 17.37 -22.03 -1.42
CA ALA A 102 17.54 -22.30 -2.85
C ALA A 102 16.34 -23.04 -3.45
N VAL A 103 15.74 -24.02 -2.74
CA VAL A 103 14.52 -24.71 -3.19
C VAL A 103 13.37 -23.72 -3.40
N ILE A 104 13.16 -22.83 -2.42
CA ILE A 104 12.08 -21.83 -2.50
C ILE A 104 12.38 -20.81 -3.60
N ALA A 105 13.62 -20.34 -3.73
CA ALA A 105 14.02 -19.38 -4.75
C ALA A 105 13.84 -19.95 -6.17
N THR A 106 14.31 -21.18 -6.42
CA THR A 106 14.13 -21.85 -7.72
C THR A 106 12.65 -22.03 -8.04
N TRP A 107 11.83 -22.44 -7.08
CA TRP A 107 10.39 -22.54 -7.28
C TRP A 107 9.75 -21.21 -7.67
N VAL A 108 10.15 -20.10 -7.03
CA VAL A 108 9.69 -18.76 -7.41
C VAL A 108 10.15 -18.40 -8.83
N ASP A 109 11.40 -18.64 -9.18
CA ASP A 109 11.97 -18.38 -10.52
C ASP A 109 11.30 -19.22 -11.61
N GLU A 110 10.84 -20.43 -11.29
CA GLU A 110 10.03 -21.28 -12.18
C GLU A 110 8.58 -20.78 -12.35
N GLY A 111 8.22 -19.67 -11.70
CA GLY A 111 6.90 -19.06 -11.77
C GLY A 111 5.99 -19.41 -10.59
N ALA A 112 6.56 -19.83 -9.47
CA ALA A 112 5.86 -20.15 -8.22
C ALA A 112 4.67 -21.10 -8.44
N ARG A 113 4.84 -22.13 -9.30
CA ARG A 113 3.75 -22.99 -9.78
C ARG A 113 3.17 -23.85 -8.67
N LEU A 114 1.88 -24.16 -8.74
CA LEU A 114 1.25 -25.08 -7.79
C LEU A 114 1.68 -26.53 -8.04
N THR A 115 1.85 -26.91 -9.31
CA THR A 115 2.37 -28.23 -9.69
C THR A 115 3.40 -28.09 -10.82
N PRO A 116 4.29 -29.08 -11.01
CA PRO A 116 5.33 -29.08 -12.06
C PRO A 116 4.86 -28.78 -13.50
N GLY A 117 3.56 -28.94 -13.79
CA GLY A 117 2.96 -28.66 -15.11
C GLY A 117 1.90 -27.55 -15.13
N SER A 118 1.59 -26.91 -13.99
CA SER A 118 0.59 -25.84 -13.96
C SER A 118 1.12 -24.56 -14.62
N ALA A 119 0.24 -23.64 -15.00
CA ALA A 119 0.64 -22.28 -15.35
C ALA A 119 1.38 -21.61 -14.18
N ALA A 120 2.19 -20.60 -14.49
CA ALA A 120 2.80 -19.74 -13.47
C ALA A 120 1.71 -19.10 -12.59
N ALA A 121 2.05 -18.88 -11.32
CA ALA A 121 1.19 -18.20 -10.37
C ALA A 121 0.76 -16.84 -10.93
N LYS A 122 -0.54 -16.56 -10.88
CA LYS A 122 -1.06 -15.22 -11.13
C LYS A 122 -1.13 -14.51 -9.79
N MET A 123 -0.28 -13.51 -9.62
CA MET A 123 -0.41 -12.60 -8.48
C MET A 123 -1.73 -11.84 -8.61
N PRO A 124 -2.48 -11.66 -7.51
CA PRO A 124 -3.57 -10.70 -7.50
C PRO A 124 -2.99 -9.34 -7.91
N TRP A 125 -3.70 -8.64 -8.80
CA TRP A 125 -3.26 -7.36 -9.29
C TRP A 125 -3.11 -6.39 -8.11
N VAL A 126 -1.88 -5.92 -7.87
CA VAL A 126 -1.61 -4.82 -6.93
C VAL A 126 -1.31 -3.60 -7.79
N ALA A 127 -2.07 -2.52 -7.60
CA ALA A 127 -1.83 -1.27 -8.29
C ALA A 127 -0.37 -0.83 -8.05
N LYS A 128 0.38 -0.51 -9.11
CA LYS A 128 1.78 -0.05 -9.05
C LYS A 128 1.96 1.23 -8.21
N LEU A 129 0.86 1.90 -7.86
CA LEU A 129 0.77 3.13 -7.08
C LEU A 129 0.25 2.87 -5.66
N GLN A 130 0.73 1.83 -4.98
CA GLN A 130 0.42 1.68 -3.56
C GLN A 130 0.99 2.88 -2.79
N LEU A 131 0.13 3.63 -2.09
CA LEU A 131 0.54 4.75 -1.26
C LEU A 131 1.43 4.22 -0.13
N THR A 132 2.70 4.63 -0.11
CA THR A 132 3.62 4.40 1.00
C THR A 132 3.72 5.67 1.82
N ALA A 133 3.51 5.60 3.13
CA ALA A 133 3.77 6.73 4.02
C ALA A 133 5.30 6.97 4.10
N PRO A 134 5.83 8.07 3.56
CA PRO A 134 7.25 8.35 3.64
C PRO A 134 7.63 8.67 5.09
N ALA A 135 8.82 8.22 5.52
CA ALA A 135 9.38 8.64 6.80
C ALA A 135 9.69 10.14 6.74
N PRO A 136 9.20 10.97 7.69
CA PRO A 136 9.55 12.38 7.72
C PRO A 136 11.06 12.57 7.90
N PRO A 137 11.70 13.50 7.20
CA PRO A 137 13.14 13.74 7.29
C PRO A 137 13.53 14.31 8.66
N GLU A 138 14.76 14.08 9.14
CA GLU A 138 15.24 14.71 10.37
C GLU A 138 15.20 16.24 10.27
N SER A 139 14.69 16.89 11.31
CA SER A 139 14.50 18.33 11.39
C SER A 139 14.27 18.75 12.85
N GLN A 140 14.47 20.04 13.14
CA GLN A 140 14.19 20.66 14.45
C GLN A 140 12.68 20.76 14.77
N TYR A 141 11.81 20.64 13.76
CA TYR A 141 10.36 20.72 13.92
C TYR A 141 9.74 19.37 14.29
N SER A 142 8.70 19.39 15.13
CA SER A 142 7.99 18.19 15.56
C SER A 142 6.94 17.70 14.55
N HIS A 143 6.21 18.62 13.91
CA HIS A 143 5.12 18.29 13.00
C HIS A 143 5.65 17.73 11.66
N PRO A 144 5.14 16.59 11.16
CA PRO A 144 5.72 15.91 10.00
C PRO A 144 5.75 16.78 8.73
N VAL A 145 4.72 17.60 8.50
CA VAL A 145 4.67 18.51 7.34
C VAL A 145 5.79 19.55 7.42
N ASP A 146 6.03 20.12 8.60
CA ASP A 146 7.06 21.15 8.79
C ASP A 146 8.46 20.56 8.59
N ARG A 147 8.67 19.28 8.94
CA ARG A 147 9.93 18.57 8.66
C ARG A 147 10.20 18.46 7.16
N PHE A 148 9.16 18.21 6.35
CA PHE A 148 9.28 18.21 4.90
C PHE A 148 9.53 19.62 4.34
N LEU A 149 8.83 20.63 4.86
CA LEU A 149 9.01 22.02 4.44
C LEU A 149 10.39 22.58 4.79
N ASP A 150 10.91 22.25 5.97
CA ASP A 150 12.26 22.62 6.40
C ASP A 150 13.33 22.15 5.40
N ARG A 151 13.24 20.89 4.95
CA ARG A 151 14.12 20.36 3.90
C ARG A 151 13.92 21.06 2.57
N TYR A 152 12.67 21.37 2.19
CA TYR A 152 12.36 22.08 0.96
C TYR A 152 12.98 23.48 0.93
N PHE A 153 12.82 24.28 1.99
CA PHE A 153 13.38 25.63 2.07
C PHE A 153 14.91 25.62 2.22
N ALA A 154 15.46 24.71 3.03
CA ALA A 154 16.91 24.57 3.18
C ALA A 154 17.61 24.24 1.84
N ALA A 155 17.02 23.36 1.02
CA ALA A 155 17.56 23.03 -0.31
C ALA A 155 17.56 24.23 -1.27
N ARG A 156 16.74 25.25 -1.01
CA ARG A 156 16.61 26.47 -1.81
C ARG A 156 17.37 27.67 -1.22
N GLY A 157 18.01 27.50 -0.06
CA GLY A 157 18.62 28.60 0.68
C GLY A 157 17.61 29.63 1.19
N GLU A 158 16.36 29.22 1.36
CA GLU A 158 15.26 30.06 1.87
C GLU A 158 15.03 29.76 3.36
N THR A 159 14.51 30.73 4.09
CA THR A 159 14.15 30.57 5.51
C THR A 159 12.68 30.17 5.66
N MET A 160 12.39 29.33 6.67
CA MET A 160 11.02 28.98 7.01
C MET A 160 10.19 30.24 7.34
N PRO A 161 8.97 30.40 6.79
CA PRO A 161 8.13 31.56 7.08
C PRO A 161 7.78 31.66 8.58
N ALA A 162 7.67 32.89 9.08
CA ALA A 162 7.20 33.13 10.44
C ALA A 162 5.73 32.71 10.61
N LEU A 163 5.38 32.33 11.84
CA LEU A 163 3.99 32.04 12.19
C LEU A 163 3.13 33.31 12.01
N VAL A 164 1.97 33.12 11.38
CA VAL A 164 0.99 34.18 11.21
C VAL A 164 0.29 34.49 12.54
N SER A 165 -0.27 35.71 12.64
CA SER A 165 -1.11 36.09 13.78
C SER A 165 -2.38 35.25 13.85
N ASP A 166 -2.99 35.20 15.03
CA ASP A 166 -4.21 34.42 15.26
C ASP A 166 -5.37 34.88 14.38
N ALA A 167 -5.54 36.18 14.17
CA ALA A 167 -6.58 36.69 13.30
C ALA A 167 -6.41 36.22 11.84
N VAL A 168 -5.17 36.20 11.33
CA VAL A 168 -4.87 35.71 9.97
C VAL A 168 -5.05 34.20 9.90
N PHE A 169 -4.62 33.46 10.93
CA PHE A 169 -4.83 32.02 11.02
C PHE A 169 -6.32 31.66 10.98
N ALA A 170 -7.13 32.26 11.85
CA ALA A 170 -8.57 32.02 11.92
C ALA A 170 -9.25 32.29 10.58
N ARG A 171 -8.94 33.42 9.94
CA ARG A 171 -9.47 33.74 8.61
C ARG A 171 -9.17 32.64 7.59
N ARG A 172 -7.93 32.14 7.54
CA ARG A 172 -7.52 31.10 6.57
C ARG A 172 -8.21 29.78 6.85
N VAL A 173 -8.21 29.31 8.09
CA VAL A 173 -8.79 28.01 8.44
C VAL A 173 -10.31 27.99 8.24
N TYR A 174 -11.02 29.08 8.56
CA TYR A 174 -12.46 29.17 8.30
C TYR A 174 -12.79 29.13 6.80
N LEU A 175 -12.02 29.85 5.97
CA LEU A 175 -12.21 29.84 4.53
C LEU A 175 -11.88 28.46 3.91
N ASP A 176 -10.83 27.80 4.40
CA ASP A 176 -10.45 26.47 3.90
C ASP A 176 -11.42 25.36 4.37
N ALA A 177 -11.93 25.45 5.60
CA ALA A 177 -12.79 24.40 6.16
C ALA A 177 -14.27 24.58 5.74
N TRP A 178 -14.78 25.80 5.80
CA TRP A 178 -16.21 26.11 5.61
C TRP A 178 -16.49 27.06 4.44
N GLY A 179 -15.47 27.63 3.77
CA GLY A 179 -15.67 28.62 2.71
C GLY A 179 -16.21 29.97 3.18
N LEU A 180 -16.31 30.18 4.49
CA LEU A 180 -16.89 31.36 5.11
C LEU A 180 -15.85 32.07 5.98
N LEU A 181 -16.09 33.33 6.30
CA LEU A 181 -15.31 34.03 7.32
C LEU A 181 -15.82 33.67 8.73
N PRO A 182 -14.97 33.73 9.76
CA PRO A 182 -15.46 33.65 11.13
C PRO A 182 -16.44 34.78 11.41
N SER A 183 -17.45 34.52 12.24
CA SER A 183 -18.25 35.60 12.80
C SER A 183 -17.37 36.52 13.66
N PRO A 184 -17.71 37.80 13.83
CA PRO A 184 -16.96 38.69 14.73
C PRO A 184 -16.81 38.11 16.14
N GLU A 185 -17.87 37.50 16.67
CA GLU A 185 -17.86 36.90 18.01
C GLU A 185 -16.94 35.67 18.09
N ASP A 186 -16.95 34.79 17.09
CA ASP A 186 -16.05 33.63 17.07
C ASP A 186 -14.59 34.05 16.91
N LEU A 187 -14.34 35.07 16.10
CA LEU A 187 -13.00 35.62 15.91
C LEU A 187 -12.47 36.22 17.22
N ASP A 188 -13.26 37.07 17.88
CA ASP A 188 -12.88 37.68 19.16
C ASP A 188 -12.64 36.62 20.23
N ARG A 189 -13.50 35.60 20.29
CA ARG A 189 -13.34 34.46 21.20
C ARG A 189 -12.04 33.70 20.94
N PHE A 190 -11.74 33.40 19.68
CA PHE A 190 -10.51 32.70 19.32
C PHE A 190 -9.26 33.56 19.58
N VAL A 191 -9.29 34.84 19.22
CA VAL A 191 -8.15 35.75 19.44
C VAL A 191 -7.88 35.93 20.94
N GLY A 192 -8.93 36.05 21.75
CA GLY A 192 -8.83 36.18 23.22
C GLY A 192 -8.49 34.89 23.97
N ASP A 193 -8.58 33.73 23.32
CA ASP A 193 -8.20 32.44 23.92
C ASP A 193 -6.68 32.36 24.16
N THR A 194 -6.30 31.99 25.37
CA THR A 194 -4.89 31.86 25.82
C THR A 194 -4.44 30.41 25.90
N SER A 195 -5.32 29.45 25.58
CA SER A 195 -4.99 28.04 25.52
C SER A 195 -3.82 27.78 24.58
N PRO A 196 -2.80 27.00 24.99
CA PRO A 196 -1.70 26.62 24.11
C PRO A 196 -2.18 25.76 22.92
N HIS A 197 -3.38 25.18 23.02
CA HIS A 197 -3.99 24.32 22.00
C HIS A 197 -5.14 24.98 21.23
N LYS A 198 -5.33 26.29 21.35
CA LYS A 198 -6.44 27.02 20.73
C LYS A 198 -6.58 26.75 19.22
N ARG A 199 -5.45 26.60 18.51
CA ARG A 199 -5.43 26.38 17.05
C ARG A 199 -5.91 24.99 16.68
N GLU A 200 -5.42 23.95 17.36
CA GLU A 200 -5.89 22.58 17.14
C GLU A 200 -7.38 22.46 17.48
N GLN A 201 -7.80 23.03 18.62
CA GLN A 201 -9.20 23.02 19.04
C GLN A 201 -10.12 23.76 18.08
N LEU A 202 -9.64 24.84 17.45
CA LEU A 202 -10.41 25.52 16.41
C LEU A 202 -10.57 24.63 15.17
N VAL A 203 -9.48 24.01 14.70
CA VAL A 203 -9.51 23.10 13.55
C VAL A 203 -10.46 21.93 13.81
N ASP A 204 -10.35 21.26 14.96
CA ASP A 204 -11.22 20.14 15.33
C ASP A 204 -12.69 20.56 15.36
N ARG A 205 -12.99 21.72 15.92
CA ARG A 205 -14.36 22.26 15.96
C ARG A 205 -14.91 22.49 14.56
N LEU A 206 -14.12 23.10 13.67
CA LEU A 206 -14.57 23.37 12.29
C LEU A 206 -14.78 22.07 11.52
N LEU A 207 -13.83 21.12 11.63
CA LEU A 207 -13.93 19.81 10.96
C LEU A 207 -15.03 18.93 11.54
N SER A 208 -15.46 19.15 12.79
CA SER A 208 -16.60 18.41 13.37
C SER A 208 -17.96 18.80 12.81
N SER A 209 -18.06 19.93 12.09
CA SER A 209 -19.30 20.35 11.44
C SER A 209 -19.39 19.76 10.03
N ASN A 210 -19.86 18.52 9.95
CA ASN A 210 -20.05 17.81 8.70
C ASN A 210 -20.93 18.57 7.70
N ARG A 211 -21.95 19.29 8.18
CA ARG A 211 -22.84 20.09 7.35
C ARG A 211 -22.10 21.23 6.65
N ASN A 212 -21.39 22.06 7.41
CA ASN A 212 -20.66 23.20 6.84
C ASN A 212 -19.54 22.71 5.90
N TYR A 213 -18.89 21.61 6.25
CA TYR A 213 -17.92 20.94 5.38
C TYR A 213 -18.57 20.48 4.06
N ALA A 214 -19.68 19.74 4.13
CA ALA A 214 -20.37 19.25 2.94
C ALA A 214 -20.84 20.42 2.05
N GLU A 215 -21.54 21.40 2.60
CA GLU A 215 -22.03 22.58 1.88
C GLU A 215 -20.88 23.34 1.19
N HIS A 216 -19.73 23.51 1.85
CA HIS A 216 -18.55 24.15 1.26
C HIS A 216 -17.96 23.35 0.08
N TRP A 217 -17.75 22.05 0.28
CA TRP A 217 -17.05 21.19 -0.67
C TRP A 217 -17.92 20.76 -1.86
N MET A 218 -19.25 20.92 -1.78
CA MET A 218 -20.16 20.58 -2.87
C MET A 218 -19.80 21.27 -4.18
N SER A 219 -19.49 22.57 -4.19
CA SER A 219 -19.18 23.27 -5.43
C SER A 219 -17.92 22.73 -6.10
N PHE A 220 -16.86 22.49 -5.33
CA PHE A 220 -15.61 21.91 -5.81
C PHE A 220 -15.85 20.52 -6.42
N TRP A 221 -16.54 19.63 -5.71
CA TRP A 221 -16.74 18.27 -6.19
C TRP A 221 -17.69 18.18 -7.37
N ASN A 222 -18.75 19.00 -7.41
CA ASN A 222 -19.64 19.04 -8.58
C ASN A 222 -18.86 19.46 -9.84
N ASP A 223 -17.98 20.46 -9.73
CA ASP A 223 -17.15 20.90 -10.86
C ASP A 223 -16.11 19.84 -11.26
N LEU A 224 -15.35 19.32 -10.28
CA LEU A 224 -14.32 18.31 -10.50
C LEU A 224 -14.86 17.04 -11.16
N LEU A 225 -16.05 16.58 -10.75
CA LEU A 225 -16.71 15.40 -11.30
C LEU A 225 -17.49 15.70 -12.58
N ARG A 226 -17.53 16.97 -13.01
CA ARG A 226 -18.40 17.44 -14.10
C ARG A 226 -19.84 16.96 -13.92
N ASN A 227 -20.31 17.04 -12.68
CA ASN A 227 -21.64 16.61 -12.27
C ASN A 227 -22.66 17.67 -12.67
N ASP A 228 -22.87 17.81 -13.98
CA ASP A 228 -23.91 18.64 -14.56
C ASP A 228 -25.15 17.83 -14.93
N GLY A 229 -26.32 18.48 -14.86
CA GLY A 229 -27.56 17.96 -15.46
C GLY A 229 -27.53 18.18 -16.96
N GLY A 230 -26.64 17.50 -17.68
CA GLY A 230 -26.47 17.62 -19.13
C GLY A 230 -27.15 16.51 -19.92
N ASP A 231 -27.89 16.88 -20.97
CA ASP A 231 -28.34 15.95 -22.00
C ASP A 231 -27.14 15.46 -22.82
N ASN A 232 -26.94 14.15 -22.88
CA ASN A 232 -26.04 13.53 -23.86
C ASN A 232 -26.85 12.83 -24.94
N TYR A 233 -26.26 12.80 -26.14
CA TYR A 233 -26.77 12.24 -27.40
C TYR A 233 -27.34 10.80 -27.35
N HIS A 234 -27.29 10.09 -26.21
CA HIS A 234 -27.76 8.71 -26.04
C HIS A 234 -28.49 8.42 -24.71
N GLY A 235 -29.02 9.45 -24.04
CA GLY A 235 -29.67 9.34 -22.73
C GLY A 235 -28.98 10.21 -21.70
N GLY A 236 -29.75 11.07 -21.04
CA GLY A 236 -29.21 12.14 -20.18
C GLY A 236 -28.39 11.63 -18.99
N ARG A 237 -27.36 12.40 -18.62
CA ARG A 237 -26.67 12.20 -17.33
C ARG A 237 -27.62 12.62 -16.21
N LYS A 238 -27.68 11.81 -15.16
CA LYS A 238 -28.37 12.18 -13.93
C LYS A 238 -27.36 12.76 -12.96
N SER A 239 -27.72 13.86 -12.33
CA SER A 239 -26.91 14.44 -11.26
C SER A 239 -26.78 13.45 -10.09
N ILE A 240 -25.56 13.30 -9.59
CA ILE A 240 -25.25 12.57 -8.36
C ILE A 240 -25.23 13.49 -7.13
N THR A 241 -25.70 14.75 -7.25
CA THR A 241 -25.64 15.76 -6.19
C THR A 241 -26.23 15.27 -4.85
N PRO A 242 -27.39 14.57 -4.81
CA PRO A 242 -27.91 14.04 -3.55
C PRO A 242 -26.98 13.02 -2.87
N TRP A 243 -26.43 12.09 -3.64
CA TRP A 243 -25.46 11.11 -3.13
C TRP A 243 -24.17 11.81 -2.69
N LEU A 244 -23.65 12.73 -3.50
CA LEU A 244 -22.42 13.47 -3.22
C LEU A 244 -22.52 14.27 -1.92
N TYR A 245 -23.66 14.95 -1.69
CA TYR A 245 -23.90 15.65 -0.44
C TYR A 245 -23.89 14.69 0.76
N GLN A 246 -24.58 13.55 0.66
CA GLN A 246 -24.62 12.54 1.72
C GLN A 246 -23.24 11.94 1.99
N ALA A 247 -22.45 11.65 0.96
CA ALA A 247 -21.11 11.11 1.11
C ALA A 247 -20.19 12.09 1.86
N LEU A 248 -20.26 13.38 1.53
CA LEU A 248 -19.50 14.44 2.21
C LEU A 248 -19.99 14.66 3.65
N GLU A 249 -21.31 14.72 3.87
CA GLU A 249 -21.92 14.93 5.19
C GLU A 249 -21.68 13.72 6.12
N ASN A 250 -21.58 12.51 5.58
CA ASN A 250 -21.24 11.32 6.36
C ASN A 250 -19.75 11.15 6.59
N ASN A 251 -18.91 12.05 6.07
CA ASN A 251 -17.45 11.96 6.09
C ASN A 251 -16.96 10.59 5.59
N GLU A 252 -17.48 10.18 4.44
CA GLU A 252 -17.18 8.87 3.87
C GLU A 252 -15.66 8.72 3.62
N PRO A 253 -15.05 7.57 3.99
CA PRO A 253 -13.64 7.32 3.68
C PRO A 253 -13.36 7.46 2.18
N TYR A 254 -12.27 8.15 1.84
CA TYR A 254 -11.94 8.48 0.44
C TYR A 254 -11.84 7.25 -0.47
N ASP A 255 -11.35 6.12 0.05
CA ASP A 255 -11.28 4.85 -0.68
C ASP A 255 -12.67 4.30 -1.03
N ARG A 256 -13.64 4.46 -0.13
CA ARG A 256 -15.05 4.10 -0.35
C ARG A 256 -15.73 5.04 -1.33
N PHE A 257 -15.58 6.35 -1.11
CA PHE A 257 -16.09 7.38 -2.02
C PHE A 257 -15.65 7.14 -3.47
N VAL A 258 -14.35 6.88 -3.68
CA VAL A 258 -13.81 6.60 -5.03
C VAL A 258 -14.30 5.25 -5.56
N ALA A 259 -14.38 4.21 -4.73
CA ALA A 259 -14.90 2.92 -5.15
C ALA A 259 -16.36 3.00 -5.62
N GLU A 260 -17.20 3.76 -4.92
CA GLU A 260 -18.61 3.98 -5.28
C GLU A 260 -18.74 4.80 -6.58
N LEU A 261 -17.87 5.78 -6.82
CA LEU A 261 -17.83 6.51 -8.09
C LEU A 261 -17.44 5.62 -9.28
N LEU A 262 -16.49 4.71 -9.08
CA LEU A 262 -15.98 3.83 -10.15
C LEU A 262 -16.90 2.64 -10.44
N ASN A 263 -17.55 2.13 -9.40
CA ASN A 263 -18.47 0.99 -9.49
C ASN A 263 -19.70 1.26 -8.62
N PRO A 264 -20.66 2.06 -9.12
CA PRO A 264 -21.87 2.37 -8.38
C PRO A 264 -22.69 1.09 -8.24
N VAL A 265 -22.58 0.45 -7.07
CA VAL A 265 -23.48 -0.66 -6.72
C VAL A 265 -24.82 -0.02 -6.43
N VAL A 266 -25.89 -0.53 -7.06
CA VAL A 266 -27.24 -0.11 -6.70
C VAL A 266 -27.47 -0.52 -5.26
N SER A 267 -27.38 0.42 -4.33
CA SER A 267 -27.82 0.20 -2.95
C SER A 267 -29.27 -0.28 -3.02
N PRO A 268 -29.64 -1.40 -2.35
CA PRO A 268 -31.02 -1.83 -2.31
C PRO A 268 -31.85 -0.70 -1.69
N SER A 269 -32.91 -0.32 -2.40
CA SER A 269 -33.94 0.62 -1.95
C SER A 269 -34.55 0.23 -0.60
#